data_AF-A0AAD8C4V5-F1
#
_entry.id   AF-A0AAD8C4V5-F1
#
_cell.length_a   1.000
_cell.length_b   1.000
_cell.length_c   1.000
_cell.angle_alpha   90.00
_cell.angle_beta   90.00
_cell.angle_gamma   90.00
#
_symmetry.space_group_name_H-M   'P 1'
#
loop_
_entity.id
_entity.type
_entity.pdbx_description
1 polymer ?
#
loop_
_entity_poly.entity_id
_entity_poly.type
_entity_poly.pdbx_seq_one_letter_code
_entity_poly.pdbx_strand_id
1 'polypeptide(L)'
;MFLSLNLQISAQNIQLKQKYLYLKRKTSDLMRQLDELTKEEGQGKPLKVFMKHAATQTEVKNWKSHYVSQPRKPEPVVLSETDVLKTKKVLEMHSSLLQRYDKEVKLNMSYADTISELNVKLGETEQRLREEKEKFIRLERELIAVKGKQMVCEDPVLRDVVGERNKLAKENRRLKEELKGLDHNFFDEIEDLKFALLQSAKLNNGYEKELNKLCSQLGLPVPAPEKILFKKNLK
;
A
#
# COMPACT_ATOMS: atom_id res chain seq x y z
N MET A 1 -16.79 -3.64 -6.84
CA MET A 1 -15.81 -3.17 -5.83
C MET A 1 -14.46 -2.74 -6.44
N PHE A 2 -13.78 -3.58 -7.24
CA PHE A 2 -12.45 -3.24 -7.82
C PHE A 2 -12.40 -1.99 -8.71
N LEU A 3 -13.44 -1.73 -9.51
CA LEU A 3 -13.51 -0.53 -10.36
C LEU A 3 -13.59 0.78 -9.55
N SER A 4 -14.29 0.77 -8.41
CA SER A 4 -14.40 1.93 -7.51
C SER A 4 -13.07 2.25 -6.85
N LEU A 5 -12.32 1.21 -6.43
CA LEU A 5 -11.03 1.38 -5.79
C LEU A 5 -9.98 1.93 -6.76
N ASN A 6 -9.95 1.41 -8.00
CA ASN A 6 -9.04 1.92 -9.04
C ASN A 6 -9.32 3.38 -9.41
N LEU A 7 -10.60 3.78 -9.46
CA LEU A 7 -10.96 5.18 -9.72
C LEU A 7 -10.54 6.11 -8.58
N GLN A 8 -10.72 5.67 -7.34
CA GLN A 8 -10.31 6.43 -6.15
C GLN A 8 -8.78 6.57 -6.05
N ILE A 9 -8.03 5.51 -6.33
CA ILE A 9 -6.55 5.55 -6.37
C ILE A 9 -6.08 6.48 -7.49
N SER A 10 -6.71 6.44 -8.66
CA SER A 10 -6.39 7.35 -9.77
C SER A 10 -6.60 8.82 -9.40
N ALA A 11 -7.72 9.15 -8.76
CA ALA A 11 -8.01 10.51 -8.28
C ALA A 11 -6.98 10.99 -7.24
N GLN A 12 -6.61 10.13 -6.29
CA GLN A 12 -5.58 10.44 -5.28
C GLN A 12 -4.20 10.65 -5.92
N ASN A 13 -3.84 9.85 -6.93
CA ASN A 13 -2.60 10.02 -7.68
C ASN A 13 -2.54 11.34 -8.45
N ILE A 14 -3.66 11.79 -9.02
CA ILE A 14 -3.74 13.09 -9.70
C ILE A 14 -3.53 14.23 -8.69
N GLN A 15 -4.17 14.17 -7.53
CA GLN A 15 -4.00 15.18 -6.48
C GLN A 15 -2.55 15.21 -5.94
N LEU A 16 -1.93 14.04 -5.74
CA LEU A 16 -0.54 13.94 -5.31
C LEU A 16 0.43 14.55 -6.34
N LYS A 17 0.20 14.29 -7.64
CA LYS A 17 1.00 14.89 -8.72
C LYS A 17 0.89 16.42 -8.73
N GLN A 18 -0.31 16.96 -8.55
CA GLN A 18 -0.51 18.42 -8.48
C GLN A 18 0.21 19.04 -7.27
N LYS A 19 0.10 18.42 -6.08
CA LYS A 19 0.83 18.86 -4.88
C LYS A 19 2.33 18.79 -5.07
N TYR A 20 2.84 17.72 -5.66
CA TYR A 20 4.27 17.58 -5.95
C TYR A 20 4.78 18.69 -6.88
N LEU A 21 4.04 19.01 -7.95
CA LEU A 21 4.43 20.10 -8.87
C LEU A 21 4.43 21.47 -8.18
N TYR A 22 3.44 21.73 -7.33
CA TYR A 22 3.39 22.97 -6.55
C TYR A 22 4.57 23.06 -5.58
N LEU A 23 4.85 22.00 -4.81
CA LEU A 23 6.00 21.95 -3.91
C LEU A 23 7.31 22.13 -4.68
N LYS A 24 7.47 21.45 -5.81
CA LYS A 24 8.68 21.56 -6.65
C LYS A 24 8.93 23.00 -7.09
N ARG A 25 7.89 23.72 -7.55
CA ARG A 25 8.01 25.14 -7.89
C ARG A 25 8.41 25.98 -6.69
N LYS A 26 7.72 25.80 -5.56
CA LYS A 26 8.03 26.53 -4.32
C LYS A 26 9.45 26.26 -3.82
N THR A 27 9.93 25.03 -3.92
CA THR A 27 11.31 24.67 -3.58
C THR A 27 12.30 25.34 -4.53
N SER A 28 12.03 25.37 -5.83
CA SER A 28 12.87 26.11 -6.79
C SER A 28 12.90 27.61 -6.51
N ASP A 29 11.76 28.22 -6.16
CA ASP A 29 11.69 29.64 -5.81
C ASP A 29 12.47 29.94 -4.52
N LEU A 30 12.34 29.10 -3.49
CA LEU A 30 13.10 29.23 -2.24
C LEU A 30 14.59 29.01 -2.44
N MET A 31 15.00 28.06 -3.30
CA MET A 31 16.42 27.88 -3.66
C MET A 31 16.95 29.12 -4.36
N ARG A 32 16.18 29.72 -5.27
CA ARG A 32 16.58 30.96 -5.94
C ARG A 32 16.68 32.13 -4.96
N GLN A 33 15.76 32.25 -4.00
CA GLN A 33 15.84 33.27 -2.94
C GLN A 33 17.05 33.06 -2.03
N LEU A 34 17.40 31.82 -1.70
CA LEU A 34 18.63 31.48 -0.96
C LEU A 34 19.89 31.86 -1.75
N ASP A 35 19.91 31.60 -3.06
CA ASP A 35 21.01 31.97 -3.95
C ASP A 35 21.13 33.50 -4.11
N GLU A 36 20.01 34.23 -4.08
CA GLU A 36 19.98 35.70 -4.09
C GLU A 36 20.51 36.26 -2.75
N LEU A 37 20.04 35.75 -1.61
CA LEU A 37 20.49 36.18 -0.28
C LEU A 37 21.97 35.86 0.00
N THR A 38 22.46 34.71 -0.44
CA THR A 38 23.89 34.35 -0.31
C THR A 38 24.78 35.22 -1.19
N LYS A 39 24.30 35.67 -2.37
CA LYS A 39 25.00 36.66 -3.19
C LYS A 39 24.99 38.05 -2.56
N GLU A 40 23.91 38.44 -1.88
CA GLU A 40 23.83 39.70 -1.12
C GLU A 40 24.76 39.69 0.10
N GLU A 41 24.85 38.57 0.84
CA GLU A 41 25.83 38.39 1.92
C GLU A 41 27.28 38.39 1.41
N GLY A 42 27.53 37.89 0.19
CA GLY A 42 28.84 37.95 -0.46
C GLY A 42 29.32 39.36 -0.84
N GLN A 43 28.42 40.35 -0.87
CA GLN A 43 28.73 41.76 -1.16
C GLN A 43 28.72 42.66 0.10
N GLY A 44 28.23 42.14 1.23
CA GLY A 44 28.27 42.79 2.54
C GLY A 44 29.53 42.43 3.32
N LYS A 45 30.21 43.44 3.89
CA LYS A 45 31.35 43.26 4.81
C LYS A 45 31.04 42.19 5.87
N PRO A 46 32.00 41.33 6.26
CA PRO A 46 31.73 40.24 7.20
C PRO A 46 31.18 40.81 8.50
N LEU A 47 29.93 40.47 8.84
CA LEU A 47 29.39 40.73 10.16
C LEU A 47 30.25 39.97 11.16
N LYS A 48 31.01 40.74 11.95
CA LYS A 48 31.74 40.25 13.10
C LYS A 48 30.70 39.83 14.15
N VAL A 49 30.21 38.60 14.06
CA VAL A 49 29.33 38.02 15.08
C VAL A 49 30.19 37.88 16.33
N PHE A 50 29.97 38.79 17.29
CA PHE A 50 30.47 38.64 18.64
C PHE A 50 29.67 37.51 19.29
N MET A 51 30.10 36.27 19.10
CA MET A 51 29.64 35.18 19.95
C MET A 51 30.08 35.52 21.37
N LYS A 52 29.12 35.87 22.23
CA LYS A 52 29.35 35.88 23.68
C LYS A 52 29.59 34.44 24.07
N HIS A 53 30.86 34.06 24.21
CA HIS A 53 31.24 32.84 24.89
C HIS A 53 30.60 32.87 26.29
N ALA A 54 29.68 31.94 26.56
CA ALA A 54 29.26 31.65 27.92
C ALA A 54 30.46 31.02 28.61
N ALA A 55 31.27 31.85 29.28
CA ALA A 55 32.39 31.39 30.08
C ALA A 55 31.85 30.39 31.11
N THR A 56 32.25 29.13 30.98
CA THR A 56 32.06 28.13 32.00
C THR A 56 32.77 28.60 33.28
N GLN A 57 32.13 28.32 34.42
CA GLN A 57 32.52 28.79 35.76
C GLN A 57 33.92 28.32 36.23
N THR A 58 34.66 27.59 35.40
CA THR A 58 36.03 27.12 35.64
C THR A 58 37.10 27.95 34.92
N GLU A 59 36.78 29.12 34.38
CA GLU A 59 37.82 30.08 34.01
C GLU A 59 38.33 30.82 35.25
N VAL A 60 39.62 30.67 35.55
CA VAL A 60 40.32 31.43 36.59
C VAL A 60 40.40 32.89 36.14
N LYS A 61 39.34 33.66 36.43
CA LYS A 61 39.36 35.10 36.25
C LYS A 61 40.42 35.67 37.18
N ASN A 62 41.51 36.19 36.61
CA ASN A 62 42.43 37.09 37.29
C ASN A 62 41.65 38.34 37.69
N TRP A 63 41.02 38.29 38.87
CA TRP A 63 40.50 39.45 39.57
C TRP A 63 41.66 40.42 39.73
N LYS A 64 41.52 41.58 39.08
CA LYS A 64 42.49 42.67 39.20
C LYS A 64 42.71 42.98 40.67
N SER A 65 43.96 42.85 41.08
CA SER A 65 44.52 43.42 42.30
C SER A 65 44.04 44.85 42.46
N HIS A 66 43.08 45.05 43.35
CA HIS A 66 42.84 46.34 43.98
C HIS A 66 42.87 46.10 45.47
N TYR A 67 43.71 46.92 46.13
CA TYR A 67 44.00 46.98 47.55
C TYR A 67 45.03 45.96 48.06
N VAL A 68 46.29 46.38 47.98
CA VAL A 68 47.30 46.05 48.99
C VAL A 68 46.78 46.56 50.33
N SER A 69 46.15 45.68 51.11
CA SER A 69 46.04 45.86 52.55
C SER A 69 47.28 45.27 53.20
N GLN A 70 47.95 46.08 54.01
CA GLN A 70 49.12 45.67 54.80
C GLN A 70 48.82 44.40 55.63
N PRO A 71 49.83 43.55 55.91
CA PRO A 71 49.63 42.36 56.73
C PRO A 71 49.37 42.79 58.18
N ARG A 72 48.13 42.64 58.64
CA ARG A 72 47.83 42.65 60.09
C ARG A 72 48.11 41.26 60.66
N LYS A 73 48.70 41.23 61.86
CA LYS A 73 49.00 40.02 62.64
C LYS A 73 47.76 39.13 62.77
N PRO A 74 47.89 37.79 62.73
CA PRO A 74 46.76 36.90 62.89
C PRO A 74 46.29 36.93 64.35
N GLU A 75 45.12 37.49 64.60
CA GLU A 75 44.37 37.22 65.84
C GLU A 75 43.71 35.84 65.73
N PRO A 76 43.69 35.05 66.82
CA PRO A 76 43.04 33.76 66.82
C PRO A 76 41.53 33.95 66.68
N VAL A 77 41.00 33.67 65.49
CA VAL A 77 39.57 33.63 65.23
C VAL A 77 38.99 32.45 66.02
N VAL A 78 38.29 32.74 67.12
CA VAL A 78 37.53 31.73 67.87
C VAL A 78 36.27 31.43 67.05
N LEU A 79 36.30 30.34 66.29
CA LEU A 79 35.16 29.83 65.52
C LEU A 79 34.04 29.43 66.48
N SER A 80 32.85 30.01 66.30
CA SER A 80 31.68 29.61 67.10
C SER A 80 31.22 28.21 66.69
N GLU A 81 30.76 27.42 67.66
CA GLU A 81 30.26 26.05 67.44
C GLU A 81 29.10 26.03 66.41
N THR A 82 28.36 27.14 66.29
CA THR A 82 27.30 27.31 65.29
C THR A 82 27.83 27.43 63.86
N ASP A 83 29.02 27.99 63.65
CA ASP A 83 29.65 28.12 62.34
C ASP A 83 30.23 26.78 61.90
N VAL A 84 30.74 25.99 62.84
CA VAL A 84 31.16 24.58 62.61
C VAL A 84 29.97 23.72 62.18
N LEU A 85 28.78 23.91 62.77
CA LEU A 85 27.57 23.19 62.37
C LEU A 85 27.06 23.61 60.98
N LYS A 86 27.07 24.92 60.66
CA LYS A 86 26.66 25.42 59.33
C LYS A 86 27.60 24.92 58.24
N THR A 87 28.91 24.97 58.48
CA THR A 87 29.92 24.44 57.55
C THR A 87 29.76 22.94 57.34
N LYS A 88 29.55 22.16 58.41
CA LYS A 88 29.24 20.72 58.29
C LYS A 88 28.01 20.47 57.42
N LYS A 89 26.92 21.21 57.63
CA LYS A 89 25.69 21.09 56.81
C LYS A 89 25.93 21.43 55.33
N VAL A 90 26.71 22.47 55.05
CA VAL A 90 27.08 22.83 53.67
C VAL A 90 27.91 21.72 53.01
N LEU A 91 28.86 21.13 53.75
CA LEU A 91 29.65 20.00 53.26
C LEU A 91 28.79 18.76 52.98
N GLU A 92 27.81 18.46 53.83
CA GLU A 92 26.85 17.37 53.62
C GLU A 92 25.98 17.61 52.37
N MET A 93 25.45 18.82 52.19
CA MET A 93 24.70 19.18 50.97
C MET A 93 25.56 19.07 49.71
N HIS A 94 26.81 19.53 49.76
CA HIS A 94 27.75 19.43 48.65
C HIS A 94 28.07 17.97 48.31
N SER A 95 28.31 17.14 49.33
CA SER A 95 28.50 15.69 49.15
C SER A 95 27.30 15.02 48.50
N SER A 96 26.08 15.36 48.94
CA SER A 96 24.84 14.84 48.33
C SER A 96 24.68 15.30 46.88
N LEU A 97 25.01 16.55 46.57
CA LEU A 97 24.95 17.10 45.22
C LEU A 97 25.94 16.41 44.29
N LEU A 98 27.18 16.20 44.75
CA LEU A 98 28.20 15.44 44.01
C LEU A 98 27.73 14.02 43.70
N GLN A 99 27.13 13.33 44.67
CA GLN A 99 26.58 11.99 44.45
C GLN A 99 25.44 11.97 43.42
N ARG A 100 24.60 13.00 43.37
CA ARG A 100 23.55 13.12 42.34
C ARG A 100 24.15 13.33 40.97
N TYR A 101 25.14 14.22 40.85
CA TYR A 101 25.86 14.45 39.59
C TYR A 101 26.58 13.19 39.11
N ASP A 102 27.23 12.43 40.00
CA ASP A 102 27.89 11.17 39.63
C ASP A 102 26.88 10.14 39.07
N LYS A 103 25.69 10.03 39.68
CA LYS A 103 24.61 9.18 39.15
C LYS A 103 24.12 9.64 37.79
N GLU A 104 23.94 10.94 37.60
CA GLU A 104 23.47 11.51 36.33
C GLU A 104 24.50 11.35 35.21
N VAL A 105 25.79 11.50 35.52
CA VAL A 105 26.88 11.24 34.58
C VAL A 105 26.91 9.77 34.16
N LYS A 106 26.76 8.83 35.10
CA LYS A 106 26.67 7.39 34.79
C LYS A 106 25.47 7.06 33.91
N LEU A 107 24.32 7.67 34.20
CA LEU A 107 23.11 7.48 33.41
C LEU A 107 23.27 8.04 31.99
N ASN A 108 23.85 9.24 31.86
CA ASN A 108 24.15 9.84 30.56
C ASN A 108 25.15 9.02 29.76
N MET A 109 26.15 8.42 30.42
CA MET A 109 27.07 7.48 29.76
C MET A 109 26.31 6.28 29.20
N SER A 110 25.40 5.68 29.99
CA SER A 110 24.56 4.58 29.53
C SER A 110 23.63 4.98 28.36
N TYR A 111 23.09 6.19 28.36
CA TYR A 111 22.34 6.70 27.21
C TYR A 111 23.21 6.88 25.99
N ALA A 112 24.43 7.40 26.14
CA ALA A 112 25.38 7.54 25.04
C ALA A 112 25.75 6.17 24.44
N ASP A 113 25.98 5.15 25.28
CA ASP A 113 26.24 3.78 24.84
C ASP A 113 25.05 3.19 24.07
N THR A 114 23.83 3.39 24.57
CA THR A 114 22.60 2.92 23.92
C THR A 114 22.39 3.61 22.56
N ILE A 115 22.63 4.92 22.48
CA ILE A 115 22.56 5.68 21.22
C ILE A 115 23.61 5.16 20.23
N SER A 116 24.83 4.90 20.70
CA SER A 116 25.90 4.32 19.88
C SER A 116 25.51 2.95 19.32
N GLU A 117 24.97 2.06 20.15
CA GLU A 117 24.50 0.74 19.72
C GLU A 117 23.37 0.84 18.68
N LEU A 118 22.40 1.73 18.90
CA LEU A 118 21.31 1.96 17.96
C LEU A 118 21.81 2.54 16.63
N ASN A 119 22.79 3.43 16.65
CA ASN A 119 23.39 3.99 15.44
C ASN A 119 24.12 2.92 14.62
N VAL A 120 24.82 1.99 15.27
CA VAL A 120 25.45 0.85 14.59
C VAL A 120 24.40 -0.02 13.93
N LYS A 121 23.35 -0.41 14.67
CA LYS A 121 22.24 -1.22 14.12
C LYS A 121 21.53 -0.52 12.96
N LEU A 122 21.32 0.80 13.07
CA LEU A 122 20.73 1.59 12.00
C LEU A 122 21.60 1.52 10.73
N GLY A 123 22.91 1.76 10.86
CA GLY A 123 23.84 1.66 9.73
C GLY A 123 23.85 0.28 9.07
N GLU A 124 23.85 -0.80 9.84
CA GLU A 124 23.78 -2.17 9.32
C GLU A 124 22.46 -2.45 8.58
N THR A 125 21.33 -2.00 9.12
CA THR A 125 20.02 -2.21 8.49
C THR A 125 19.88 -1.41 7.20
N GLU A 126 20.40 -0.19 7.17
CA GLU A 126 20.46 0.63 5.95
C GLU A 126 21.37 -0.01 4.89
N GLN A 127 22.51 -0.59 5.29
CA GLN A 127 23.39 -1.30 4.40
C GLN A 127 22.71 -2.55 3.81
N ARG A 128 22.09 -3.39 4.64
CA ARG A 128 21.32 -4.56 4.17
C ARG A 128 20.22 -4.16 3.20
N LEU A 129 19.51 -3.07 3.48
CA LEU A 129 18.48 -2.56 2.59
C LEU A 129 19.06 -2.10 1.24
N ARG A 130 20.22 -1.45 1.23
CA ARG A 130 20.92 -1.06 -0.01
C ARG A 130 21.31 -2.30 -0.82
N GLU A 131 21.91 -3.30 -0.20
CA GLU A 131 22.34 -4.54 -0.85
C GLU A 131 21.14 -5.30 -1.45
N GLU A 132 20.04 -5.44 -0.72
CA GLU A 132 18.83 -6.10 -1.23
C GLU A 132 18.18 -5.32 -2.39
N LYS A 133 18.18 -3.97 -2.34
CA LYS A 133 17.73 -3.14 -3.47
C LYS A 133 18.59 -3.35 -4.70
N GLU A 134 19.91 -3.42 -4.54
CA GLU A 134 20.81 -3.69 -5.66
C GLU A 134 20.63 -5.10 -6.23
N LYS A 135 20.47 -6.12 -5.36
CA LYS A 135 20.14 -7.49 -5.79
C LYS A 135 18.83 -7.52 -6.55
N PHE A 136 17.80 -6.83 -6.07
CA PHE A 136 16.51 -6.73 -6.75
C PHE A 136 16.67 -6.13 -8.16
N ILE A 137 17.39 -5.02 -8.29
CA ILE A 137 17.62 -4.39 -9.60
C ILE A 137 18.40 -5.32 -10.54
N ARG A 138 19.40 -6.05 -10.02
CA ARG A 138 20.16 -7.04 -10.81
C ARG A 138 19.25 -8.17 -11.30
N LEU A 139 18.47 -8.77 -10.40
CA LEU A 139 17.53 -9.84 -10.72
C LEU A 139 16.43 -9.37 -11.68
N GLU A 140 15.96 -8.13 -11.56
CA GLU A 140 14.98 -7.55 -12.48
C GLU A 140 15.57 -7.39 -13.89
N ARG A 141 16.83 -6.93 -13.99
CA ARG A 141 17.55 -6.85 -15.28
C ARG A 141 17.78 -8.24 -15.88
N GLU A 142 18.17 -9.21 -15.06
CA GLU A 142 18.33 -10.60 -15.49
C GLU A 142 16.99 -11.20 -15.94
N LEU A 143 15.90 -10.96 -15.21
CA LEU A 143 14.56 -11.40 -15.59
C LEU A 143 14.12 -10.80 -16.93
N ILE A 144 14.42 -9.52 -17.16
CA ILE A 144 14.15 -8.86 -18.46
C ILE A 144 15.03 -9.49 -19.55
N ALA A 145 16.30 -9.76 -19.28
CA ALA A 145 17.20 -10.41 -20.23
C ALA A 145 16.79 -11.85 -20.55
N VAL A 146 16.32 -12.61 -19.54
CA VAL A 146 15.78 -13.97 -19.71
C VAL A 146 14.46 -13.93 -20.45
N LYS A 147 13.52 -13.04 -20.12
CA LYS A 147 12.28 -12.86 -20.90
C LYS A 147 12.56 -12.45 -22.34
N GLY A 148 13.55 -11.58 -22.56
CA GLY A 148 14.00 -11.20 -23.89
C GLY A 148 14.63 -12.36 -24.68
N LYS A 149 15.39 -13.24 -24.01
CA LYS A 149 15.97 -14.45 -24.61
C LYS A 149 14.96 -15.60 -24.75
N GLN A 150 13.97 -15.69 -23.87
CA GLN A 150 12.87 -16.65 -23.94
C GLN A 150 11.91 -16.32 -25.08
N MET A 151 11.92 -15.08 -25.61
CA MET A 151 11.31 -14.77 -26.92
C MET A 151 12.12 -15.26 -28.14
N VAL A 152 13.40 -15.57 -27.97
CA VAL A 152 14.31 -16.00 -29.06
C VAL A 152 14.54 -17.51 -29.06
N CYS A 153 14.40 -18.18 -27.92
CA CYS A 153 14.48 -19.64 -27.79
C CYS A 153 13.20 -20.22 -27.17
N GLU A 154 12.06 -20.02 -27.81
CA GLU A 154 10.99 -21.02 -27.73
C GLU A 154 11.25 -21.98 -28.89
N ASP A 155 11.50 -23.26 -28.57
CA ASP A 155 11.42 -24.35 -29.53
C ASP A 155 10.22 -24.09 -30.47
N PRO A 156 10.40 -24.01 -31.80
CA PRO A 156 9.31 -23.68 -32.72
C PRO A 156 8.07 -24.57 -32.48
N VAL A 157 8.29 -25.82 -32.05
CA VAL A 157 7.22 -26.74 -31.66
C VAL A 157 6.45 -26.24 -30.43
N LEU A 158 7.12 -25.72 -29.41
CA LEU A 158 6.46 -25.18 -28.22
C LEU A 158 5.65 -23.93 -28.53
N ARG A 159 6.15 -23.06 -29.41
CA ARG A 159 5.42 -21.86 -29.85
C ARG A 159 4.11 -22.24 -30.55
N ASP A 160 4.18 -23.22 -31.45
CA ASP A 160 3.01 -23.70 -32.18
C ASP A 160 2.02 -24.39 -31.24
N VAL A 161 2.51 -25.22 -30.31
CA VAL A 161 1.68 -25.89 -29.29
C VAL A 161 1.00 -24.89 -28.36
N VAL A 162 1.68 -23.83 -27.92
CA VAL A 162 1.08 -22.77 -27.10
C VAL A 162 0.04 -21.99 -27.90
N GLY A 163 0.31 -21.73 -29.19
CA GLY A 163 -0.64 -21.13 -30.13
C GLY A 163 -1.92 -21.95 -30.27
N GLU A 164 -1.78 -23.23 -30.57
CA GLU A 164 -2.88 -24.18 -30.70
C GLU A 164 -3.66 -24.34 -29.39
N ARG A 165 -2.97 -24.50 -28.25
CA ARG A 165 -3.62 -24.53 -26.93
C ARG A 165 -4.48 -23.28 -26.69
N ASN A 166 -3.99 -22.10 -27.06
CA ASN A 166 -4.73 -20.85 -26.88
C ASN A 166 -5.93 -20.77 -27.81
N LYS A 167 -5.83 -21.25 -29.06
CA LYS A 167 -6.96 -21.34 -29.99
C LYS A 167 -8.02 -22.30 -29.44
N LEU A 168 -7.62 -23.52 -29.06
CA LEU A 168 -8.50 -24.53 -28.47
C LEU A 168 -9.15 -24.02 -27.17
N ALA A 169 -8.43 -23.28 -26.33
CA ALA A 169 -9.00 -22.69 -25.13
C ALA A 169 -10.09 -21.65 -25.43
N LYS A 170 -9.94 -20.87 -26.51
CA LYS A 170 -10.97 -19.92 -26.97
C LYS A 170 -12.18 -20.65 -27.54
N GLU A 171 -11.97 -21.63 -28.39
CA GLU A 171 -13.05 -22.44 -28.96
C GLU A 171 -13.82 -23.19 -27.88
N ASN A 172 -13.12 -23.78 -26.91
CA ASN A 172 -13.75 -24.50 -25.80
C ASN A 172 -14.59 -23.56 -24.92
N ARG A 173 -14.16 -22.30 -24.72
CA ARG A 173 -15.02 -21.29 -24.08
C ARG A 173 -16.27 -20.98 -24.91
N ARG A 174 -16.10 -20.75 -26.22
CA ARG A 174 -17.22 -20.49 -27.14
C ARG A 174 -18.23 -21.63 -27.14
N LEU A 175 -17.76 -22.86 -27.27
CA LEU A 175 -18.60 -24.06 -27.24
C LEU A 175 -19.31 -24.24 -25.90
N LYS A 176 -18.65 -23.90 -24.78
CA LYS A 176 -19.31 -23.92 -23.46
C LYS A 176 -20.39 -22.84 -23.33
N GLU A 177 -20.21 -21.68 -23.95
CA GLU A 177 -21.22 -20.63 -23.99
C GLU A 177 -22.39 -21.03 -24.89
N GLU A 178 -22.13 -21.58 -26.08
CA GLU A 178 -23.15 -22.14 -26.98
C GLU A 178 -23.94 -23.27 -26.30
N LEU A 179 -23.26 -24.18 -25.60
CA LEU A 179 -23.89 -25.28 -24.88
C LEU A 179 -24.80 -24.80 -23.74
N LYS A 180 -24.44 -23.70 -23.06
CA LYS A 180 -25.33 -23.07 -22.06
C LYS A 180 -26.56 -22.42 -22.70
N GLY A 181 -26.48 -22.07 -23.98
CA GLY A 181 -27.59 -21.50 -24.75
C GLY A 181 -28.57 -22.56 -25.27
N LEU A 182 -28.26 -23.85 -25.17
CA LEU A 182 -29.22 -24.91 -25.44
C LEU A 182 -30.27 -24.95 -24.32
N ASP A 183 -31.53 -24.84 -24.72
CA ASP A 183 -32.64 -24.89 -23.78
C ASP A 183 -32.75 -26.29 -23.16
N HIS A 184 -32.51 -26.36 -21.86
CA HIS A 184 -32.57 -27.60 -21.09
C HIS A 184 -33.99 -28.20 -21.09
N ASN A 185 -35.01 -27.36 -21.26
CA ASN A 185 -36.42 -27.75 -21.19
C ASN A 185 -37.01 -28.05 -22.57
N PHE A 186 -36.20 -27.99 -23.65
CA PHE A 186 -36.68 -28.25 -25.01
C PHE A 186 -37.39 -29.61 -25.13
N PHE A 187 -36.86 -30.65 -24.46
CA PHE A 187 -37.45 -31.99 -24.51
C PHE A 187 -38.71 -32.10 -23.65
N ASP A 188 -38.81 -31.36 -22.55
CA ASP A 188 -40.02 -31.30 -21.72
C ASP A 188 -41.16 -30.63 -22.51
N GLU A 189 -40.88 -29.54 -23.23
CA GLU A 189 -41.85 -28.87 -24.09
C GLU A 189 -42.34 -29.79 -25.23
N ILE A 190 -41.43 -30.54 -25.85
CA ILE A 190 -41.77 -31.57 -26.86
C ILE A 190 -42.70 -32.64 -26.26
N GLU A 191 -42.43 -33.08 -25.02
CA GLU A 191 -43.24 -34.08 -24.34
C GLU A 191 -44.63 -33.55 -23.96
N ASP A 192 -44.71 -32.32 -23.45
CA ASP A 192 -45.97 -31.63 -23.16
C ASP A 192 -46.81 -31.49 -24.42
N LEU A 193 -46.20 -31.07 -25.54
CA LEU A 193 -46.90 -30.93 -26.81
C LEU A 193 -47.43 -32.28 -27.34
N LYS A 194 -46.61 -33.33 -27.23
CA LYS A 194 -47.02 -34.71 -27.56
C LYS A 194 -48.19 -35.16 -26.70
N PHE A 195 -48.15 -34.87 -25.40
CA PHE A 195 -49.23 -35.22 -24.47
C PHE A 195 -50.51 -34.48 -24.82
N ALA A 196 -50.45 -33.16 -25.05
CA ALA A 196 -51.60 -32.35 -25.46
C ALA A 196 -52.23 -32.86 -26.77
N LEU A 197 -51.39 -33.19 -27.77
CA LEU A 197 -51.87 -33.77 -29.02
C LEU A 197 -52.57 -35.11 -28.78
N LEU A 198 -52.01 -35.99 -27.96
CA LEU A 198 -52.61 -37.28 -27.63
C LEU A 198 -53.96 -37.11 -26.93
N GLN A 199 -54.07 -36.17 -25.98
CA GLN A 199 -55.34 -35.87 -25.31
C GLN A 199 -56.37 -35.30 -26.29
N SER A 200 -55.96 -34.41 -27.20
CA SER A 200 -56.86 -33.84 -28.21
C SER A 200 -57.38 -34.91 -29.17
N ALA A 201 -56.52 -35.83 -29.64
CA ALA A 201 -56.91 -36.93 -30.50
C ALA A 201 -57.89 -37.87 -29.78
N LYS A 202 -57.67 -38.14 -28.50
CA LYS A 202 -58.58 -38.93 -27.67
C LYS A 202 -59.96 -38.27 -27.54
N LEU A 203 -60.01 -36.95 -27.32
CA LEU A 203 -61.25 -36.19 -27.26
C LEU A 203 -61.98 -36.16 -28.61
N ASN A 204 -61.25 -35.90 -29.70
CA ASN A 204 -61.80 -35.91 -31.05
C ASN A 204 -62.43 -37.26 -31.40
N ASN A 205 -61.76 -38.36 -31.09
CA ASN A 205 -62.34 -39.71 -31.23
C ASN A 205 -63.63 -39.88 -30.41
N GLY A 206 -63.74 -39.23 -29.26
CA GLY A 206 -64.96 -39.19 -28.46
C GLY A 206 -66.06 -38.39 -29.14
N TYR A 207 -65.74 -37.19 -29.63
CA TYR A 207 -66.68 -36.33 -30.37
C TYR A 207 -67.19 -37.00 -31.65
N GLU A 208 -66.32 -37.66 -32.42
CA GLU A 208 -66.74 -38.41 -33.61
C GLU A 208 -67.73 -39.53 -33.26
N LYS A 209 -67.50 -40.26 -32.16
CA LYS A 209 -68.43 -41.30 -31.71
C LYS A 209 -69.80 -40.73 -31.33
N GLU A 210 -69.83 -39.63 -30.58
CA GLU A 210 -71.08 -38.99 -30.18
C GLU A 210 -71.80 -38.35 -31.38
N LEU A 211 -71.06 -37.71 -32.28
CA LEU A 211 -71.61 -37.16 -33.53
C LEU A 211 -72.24 -38.28 -34.38
N ASN A 212 -71.55 -39.40 -34.55
CA ASN A 212 -72.05 -40.55 -35.30
C ASN A 212 -73.33 -41.14 -34.68
N LYS A 213 -73.41 -41.23 -33.35
CA LYS A 213 -74.64 -41.63 -32.65
C LYS A 213 -75.78 -40.65 -32.92
N LEU A 214 -75.54 -39.35 -32.82
CA LEU A 214 -76.56 -38.31 -33.02
C LEU A 214 -77.07 -38.31 -34.48
N CYS A 215 -76.15 -38.38 -35.45
CA CYS A 215 -76.50 -38.52 -36.87
C CYS A 215 -77.34 -39.77 -37.13
N SER A 216 -76.99 -40.90 -36.50
CA SER A 216 -77.75 -42.16 -36.63
C SER A 216 -79.15 -42.05 -36.03
N GLN A 217 -79.31 -41.37 -34.88
CA GLN A 217 -80.61 -41.13 -34.25
C GLN A 217 -81.51 -40.20 -35.07
N LEU A 218 -80.93 -39.20 -35.74
CA LEU A 218 -81.65 -38.21 -36.55
C LEU A 218 -81.83 -38.63 -38.02
N GLY A 219 -81.26 -39.77 -38.45
CA GLY A 219 -81.32 -40.25 -39.84
C GLY A 219 -80.50 -39.41 -40.83
N LEU A 220 -79.51 -38.65 -40.33
CA LEU A 220 -78.65 -37.78 -41.15
C LEU A 220 -77.36 -38.49 -41.56
N PRO A 221 -76.83 -38.24 -42.77
CA PRO A 221 -75.54 -38.78 -43.18
C PRO A 221 -74.40 -38.17 -42.35
N VAL A 222 -73.43 -39.00 -41.94
CA VAL A 222 -72.25 -38.56 -41.19
C VAL A 222 -71.35 -37.70 -42.09
N PRO A 223 -70.88 -36.52 -41.63
CA PRO A 223 -69.96 -35.69 -42.40
C PRO A 223 -68.60 -36.40 -42.55
N ALA A 224 -68.09 -36.47 -43.78
CA ALA A 224 -66.78 -37.07 -44.03
C ALA A 224 -65.66 -36.21 -43.43
N PRO A 225 -64.60 -36.81 -42.85
CA PRO A 225 -63.46 -36.06 -42.35
C PRO A 225 -62.79 -35.31 -43.51
N GLU A 226 -62.61 -34.00 -43.35
CA GLU A 226 -61.79 -33.20 -44.26
C GLU A 226 -60.37 -33.79 -44.24
N LYS A 227 -59.95 -34.39 -45.36
CA LYS A 227 -58.61 -34.94 -45.50
C LYS A 227 -57.61 -33.78 -45.45
N ILE A 228 -57.02 -33.55 -44.29
CA ILE A 228 -55.89 -32.62 -44.18
C ILE A 228 -54.72 -33.24 -44.96
N LEU A 229 -54.44 -32.66 -46.12
CA LEU A 229 -53.40 -33.06 -47.07
C LEU A 229 -51.99 -32.80 -46.53
N PHE A 230 -51.56 -33.46 -45.46
CA PHE A 230 -50.14 -33.53 -45.13
C PHE A 230 -49.51 -34.66 -45.94
N LYS A 231 -49.22 -34.38 -47.22
CA LYS A 231 -48.29 -35.18 -48.02
C LYS A 231 -46.92 -35.15 -47.35
N LYS A 232 -46.54 -36.24 -46.68
CA LYS A 232 -45.16 -36.51 -46.25
C LYS A 232 -44.28 -36.64 -47.51
N ASN A 233 -43.59 -35.57 -47.88
CA ASN A 233 -42.35 -35.68 -48.62
C ASN A 233 -41.20 -35.63 -47.61
N LEU A 234 -40.84 -36.80 -47.08
CA LEU A 234 -39.49 -37.00 -46.54
C LEU A 234 -38.78 -37.95 -47.51
N LYS A 235 -37.83 -37.39 -48.26
CA LYS A 235 -36.68 -38.11 -48.81
C LYS A 235 -35.50 -37.81 -47.91
#